data_AF-A0A3A0D5M5-F1
#
_entry.id   AF-A0A3A0D5M5-F1
#
_cell.length_a   1.000
_cell.length_b   1.000
_cell.length_c   1.000
_cell.angle_alpha   90.00
_cell.angle_beta   90.00
_cell.angle_gamma   90.00
#
_symmetry.space_group_name_H-M   'P 1'
#
loop_
_entity.id
_entity.type
_entity.pdbx_description
1 polymer ?
#
loop_
_entity_poly.entity_id
_entity_poly.type
_entity_poly.pdbx_seq_one_letter_code
_entity_poly.pdbx_strand_id
1 'polypeptide(L)'
;MKRTCLPITLAAIAAFLVAAGRAQATFHLMQIEQVIGGVGGDATAQAIQLRMRANGEGQVSQGRLVVRDATGANPVTILVFPSNVANETQGGRILIASNAFIAKSLPNAQADFTMTNLIPPGYLAGGSLTFERNNNGGILWRVSWGTYSGSNAGETTNDADGNFGPPFGSALPSAGTSALKFGGTASAVSTNNAADYSIPAGSATFTNNRGCEFVVNAAPACGATDTDNDGTNDDCDACTDTDGDGFGDPGFPANCCTADGCPNDANKTAPGICGCGVADDDADGDGVLNCNDTCANTPAGQSVNGEGCSCAQLDPNADSDGDGVTDCNDVCPNDPNKSTSAGACGCGNAETDTDGDGTPDCTDGCPNDPNKIAPGNLGCGVAEADADGDLIPNSADNCPNVANADQADEDGDGVGDECEAGHDDDGGSSCGQTGTCGAMGGAMLPLLLLGRGMRRRRSWQRRIGRL
;
A
#
# COMPACT_ATOMS: atom_id res chain seq x y z
N MET A 1 -54.19 -39.97 42.53
CA MET A 1 -54.68 -39.08 41.45
C MET A 1 -53.50 -38.73 40.56
N LYS A 2 -53.61 -39.07 39.27
CA LYS A 2 -52.57 -38.95 38.24
C LYS A 2 -52.25 -37.47 37.96
N ARG A 3 -50.98 -37.11 37.82
CA ARG A 3 -50.55 -35.94 37.02
C ARG A 3 -49.38 -36.37 36.13
N THR A 4 -49.73 -36.60 34.88
CA THR A 4 -48.86 -36.91 33.74
C THR A 4 -48.23 -35.63 33.19
N CYS A 5 -46.93 -35.70 32.92
CA CYS A 5 -46.16 -34.74 32.13
C CYS A 5 -46.55 -34.81 30.65
N LEU A 6 -46.56 -33.67 29.96
CA LEU A 6 -46.35 -33.55 28.51
C LEU A 6 -45.59 -32.22 28.23
N PRO A 7 -44.72 -32.14 27.20
CA PRO A 7 -43.74 -31.07 27.03
C PRO A 7 -44.27 -29.95 26.11
N ILE A 8 -43.76 -28.72 26.29
CA ILE A 8 -43.93 -27.65 25.31
C ILE A 8 -42.55 -27.14 24.88
N THR A 9 -42.39 -27.14 23.58
CA THR A 9 -41.26 -26.85 22.70
C THR A 9 -40.65 -25.46 22.86
N LEU A 10 -39.31 -25.41 22.75
CA LEU A 10 -38.49 -24.22 22.46
C LEU A 10 -38.94 -23.52 21.17
N ALA A 11 -39.06 -22.19 21.19
CA ALA A 11 -38.91 -21.35 19.99
C ALA A 11 -38.46 -19.92 20.34
N ALA A 12 -37.29 -19.57 19.79
CA ALA A 12 -36.82 -18.26 19.34
C ALA A 12 -36.76 -17.08 20.33
N ILE A 13 -35.56 -16.82 20.86
CA ILE A 13 -35.14 -15.48 21.30
C ILE A 13 -34.82 -14.67 20.04
N ALA A 14 -35.70 -13.71 19.70
CA ALA A 14 -35.43 -12.71 18.69
C ALA A 14 -34.52 -11.62 19.30
N ALA A 15 -33.28 -11.56 18.84
CA ALA A 15 -32.37 -10.46 19.14
C ALA A 15 -32.88 -9.20 18.43
N PHE A 16 -33.41 -8.24 19.21
CA PHE A 16 -33.61 -6.86 18.77
C PHE A 16 -32.25 -6.20 18.58
N LEU A 17 -31.66 -6.38 17.40
CA LEU A 17 -30.70 -5.42 16.87
C LEU A 17 -31.50 -4.15 16.56
N VAL A 18 -31.40 -3.15 17.44
CA VAL A 18 -31.67 -1.76 17.08
C VAL A 18 -30.63 -1.43 16.01
N ALA A 19 -31.00 -1.62 14.76
CA ALA A 19 -30.37 -0.94 13.66
C ALA A 19 -30.57 0.55 13.95
N ALA A 20 -29.57 1.17 14.56
CA ALA A 20 -29.38 2.60 14.41
C ALA A 20 -29.44 2.84 12.91
N GLY A 21 -30.53 3.45 12.45
CA GLY A 21 -30.65 3.87 11.06
C GLY A 21 -29.37 4.62 10.73
N ARG A 22 -28.66 4.19 9.68
CA ARG A 22 -27.52 4.94 9.17
C ARG A 22 -28.00 6.39 9.04
N ALA A 23 -27.42 7.29 9.83
CA ALA A 23 -27.60 8.71 9.64
C ALA A 23 -27.39 8.97 8.15
N GLN A 24 -28.32 9.69 7.50
CA GLN A 24 -28.13 10.12 6.13
C GLN A 24 -26.82 10.90 6.10
N ALA A 25 -25.76 10.29 5.56
CA ALA A 25 -24.52 10.99 5.33
C ALA A 25 -24.87 12.20 4.45
N THR A 26 -24.44 13.40 4.86
CA THR A 26 -24.67 14.64 4.12
C THR A 26 -23.81 14.62 2.86
N PHE A 27 -24.31 13.98 1.79
CA PHE A 27 -23.59 13.71 0.53
C PHE A 27 -23.24 14.95 -0.33
N HIS A 28 -23.30 16.19 0.20
CA HIS A 28 -23.23 17.38 -0.65
C HIS A 28 -22.67 18.65 0.05
N LEU A 29 -21.56 18.53 0.77
CA LEU A 29 -20.81 19.66 1.30
C LEU A 29 -19.92 20.25 0.19
N MET A 30 -20.55 20.98 -0.74
CA MET A 30 -19.90 21.67 -1.85
C MET A 30 -20.18 23.18 -1.79
N GLN A 31 -19.18 23.97 -2.15
CA GLN A 31 -19.33 25.41 -2.32
C GLN A 31 -19.18 25.81 -3.78
N ILE A 32 -19.92 26.84 -4.21
CA ILE A 32 -19.66 27.50 -5.49
C ILE A 32 -18.45 28.40 -5.27
N GLU A 33 -17.25 27.94 -5.64
CA GLU A 33 -16.02 28.68 -5.38
C GLU A 33 -15.86 29.87 -6.33
N GLN A 34 -16.19 29.71 -7.61
CA GLN A 34 -15.92 30.74 -8.60
C GLN A 34 -16.92 30.69 -9.76
N VAL A 35 -17.35 31.86 -10.25
CA VAL A 35 -18.29 31.98 -11.37
C VAL A 35 -17.88 33.13 -12.30
N ILE A 36 -17.89 32.88 -13.60
CA ILE A 36 -17.71 33.89 -14.65
C ILE A 36 -18.86 33.77 -15.67
N GLY A 37 -19.53 34.89 -15.95
CA GLY A 37 -20.71 34.96 -16.82
C GLY A 37 -20.40 35.34 -18.27
N GLY A 38 -19.13 35.52 -18.61
CA GLY A 38 -18.64 35.87 -19.94
C GLY A 38 -17.14 36.17 -19.92
N VAL A 39 -16.45 36.01 -21.06
CA VAL A 39 -15.03 36.37 -21.18
C VAL A 39 -14.84 37.38 -22.29
N GLY A 40 -14.24 38.54 -21.99
CA GLY A 40 -13.97 39.56 -23.00
C GLY A 40 -15.23 40.13 -23.67
N GLY A 41 -16.39 40.06 -23.01
CA GLY A 41 -17.68 40.47 -23.55
C GLY A 41 -18.43 39.36 -24.28
N ASP A 42 -17.82 38.19 -24.49
CA ASP A 42 -18.50 37.01 -25.01
C ASP A 42 -19.27 36.32 -23.88
N ALA A 43 -20.58 36.58 -23.81
CA ALA A 43 -21.48 35.97 -22.84
C ALA A 43 -21.72 34.46 -23.09
N THR A 44 -21.21 33.89 -24.18
CA THR A 44 -21.29 32.44 -24.42
C THR A 44 -20.16 31.68 -23.72
N ALA A 45 -19.05 32.35 -23.38
CA ALA A 45 -17.91 31.79 -22.67
C ALA A 45 -18.08 31.90 -21.14
N GLN A 46 -18.61 30.85 -20.51
CA GLN A 46 -18.97 30.85 -19.09
C GLN A 46 -18.33 29.66 -18.35
N ALA A 47 -18.01 29.86 -17.08
CA ALA A 47 -17.51 28.79 -16.21
C ALA A 47 -18.01 28.93 -14.77
N ILE A 48 -18.24 27.79 -14.13
CA ILE A 48 -18.61 27.62 -12.74
C ILE A 48 -17.64 26.62 -12.14
N GLN A 49 -17.06 26.94 -10.99
CA GLN A 49 -16.21 26.03 -10.24
C GLN A 49 -16.87 25.70 -8.92
N LEU A 50 -17.03 24.41 -8.65
CA LEU A 50 -17.35 23.93 -7.32
C LEU A 50 -16.08 23.55 -6.58
N ARG A 51 -16.13 23.61 -5.25
CA ARG A 51 -15.07 23.12 -4.37
C ARG A 51 -15.64 22.27 -3.25
N MET A 52 -15.00 21.14 -3.02
CA MET A 52 -15.33 20.18 -1.96
C MET A 52 -14.98 20.77 -0.61
N ARG A 53 -15.96 20.82 0.30
CA ARG A 53 -15.74 21.32 1.65
C ARG A 53 -15.25 20.25 2.63
N ALA A 54 -15.44 18.98 2.29
CA ALA A 54 -15.00 17.83 3.06
C ALA A 54 -14.49 16.71 2.13
N ASN A 55 -13.91 15.68 2.72
CA ASN A 55 -13.54 14.47 1.98
C ASN A 55 -14.81 13.66 1.64
N GLY A 56 -14.83 12.97 0.50
CA GLY A 56 -15.97 12.17 0.04
C GLY A 56 -17.01 12.94 -0.78
N GLU A 57 -16.80 14.24 -1.04
CA GLU A 57 -17.81 15.13 -1.65
C GLU A 57 -17.80 15.13 -3.19
N GLY A 58 -17.16 14.15 -3.82
CA GLY A 58 -17.19 13.93 -5.27
C GLY A 58 -18.53 13.40 -5.80
N GLN A 59 -19.47 13.05 -4.91
CA GLN A 59 -20.73 12.39 -5.24
C GLN A 59 -21.82 13.35 -5.75
N VAL A 60 -21.57 14.02 -6.87
CA VAL A 60 -22.44 15.08 -7.40
C VAL A 60 -23.61 14.62 -8.28
N SER A 61 -23.70 13.34 -8.67
CA SER A 61 -24.71 12.79 -9.62
C SER A 61 -26.20 12.98 -9.22
N GLN A 62 -26.46 13.44 -8.00
CA GLN A 62 -27.80 13.77 -7.51
C GLN A 62 -28.02 15.28 -7.28
N GLY A 63 -27.09 16.11 -7.72
CA GLY A 63 -27.19 17.56 -7.68
C GLY A 63 -27.52 18.17 -9.04
N ARG A 64 -27.87 19.45 -9.01
CA ARG A 64 -27.97 20.31 -10.19
C ARG A 64 -27.55 21.74 -9.88
N LEU A 65 -27.15 22.45 -10.93
CA LEU A 65 -26.88 23.88 -10.93
C LEU A 65 -28.06 24.62 -11.57
N VAL A 66 -28.63 25.58 -10.84
CA VAL A 66 -29.77 26.37 -11.29
C VAL A 66 -29.49 27.84 -11.13
N VAL A 67 -29.66 28.61 -12.20
CA VAL A 67 -29.59 30.06 -12.16
C VAL A 67 -30.99 30.66 -12.17
N ARG A 68 -31.18 31.78 -11.48
CA ARG A 68 -32.44 32.54 -11.43
C ARG A 68 -32.18 34.01 -11.74
N ASP A 69 -33.19 34.68 -12.27
CA ASP A 69 -33.18 36.10 -12.58
C ASP A 69 -33.11 36.99 -11.32
N ALA A 70 -33.08 38.31 -11.50
CA ALA A 70 -32.99 39.29 -10.43
C ALA A 70 -34.14 39.22 -9.41
N THR A 71 -35.31 38.68 -9.79
CA THR A 71 -36.46 38.50 -8.89
C THR A 71 -36.45 37.14 -8.19
N GLY A 72 -35.63 36.19 -8.66
CA GLY A 72 -35.61 34.82 -8.21
C GLY A 72 -36.74 33.95 -8.76
N ALA A 73 -37.55 34.45 -9.70
CA ALA A 73 -38.77 33.81 -10.18
C ALA A 73 -38.55 32.89 -11.37
N ASN A 74 -37.55 33.15 -12.21
CA ASN A 74 -37.35 32.44 -13.48
C ASN A 74 -36.11 31.53 -13.41
N PRO A 75 -36.26 30.23 -13.03
CA PRO A 75 -35.14 29.31 -12.96
C PRO A 75 -34.74 28.73 -14.33
N VAL A 76 -33.44 28.65 -14.58
CA VAL A 76 -32.82 27.94 -15.70
C VAL A 76 -31.84 26.91 -15.14
N THR A 77 -32.02 25.64 -15.48
CA THR A 77 -31.09 24.58 -15.04
C THR A 77 -29.89 24.56 -15.97
N ILE A 78 -28.72 24.90 -15.44
CA ILE A 78 -27.45 24.94 -16.17
C ILE A 78 -26.94 23.53 -16.44
N LEU A 79 -27.00 22.66 -15.45
CA LEU A 79 -26.52 21.28 -15.52
C LEU A 79 -27.24 20.45 -14.45
N VAL A 80 -27.69 19.25 -14.82
CA VAL A 80 -27.93 18.16 -13.88
C VAL A 80 -26.72 17.25 -13.98
N PHE A 81 -26.04 16.99 -12.88
CA PHE A 81 -24.78 16.25 -12.91
C PHE A 81 -25.03 14.80 -13.36
N PRO A 82 -24.39 14.34 -14.46
CA PRO A 82 -24.66 13.02 -15.02
C PRO A 82 -23.94 11.90 -14.25
N SER A 83 -22.87 12.22 -13.53
CA SER A 83 -22.01 11.27 -12.83
C SER A 83 -21.31 11.92 -11.64
N ASN A 84 -20.68 11.10 -10.80
CA ASN A 84 -19.77 11.56 -9.75
C ASN A 84 -18.37 11.81 -10.32
N VAL A 85 -17.56 12.56 -9.58
CA VAL A 85 -16.14 12.78 -9.89
C VAL A 85 -15.26 12.02 -8.88
N ALA A 86 -14.06 11.62 -9.30
CA ALA A 86 -13.19 10.75 -8.51
C ALA A 86 -12.35 11.46 -7.45
N ASN A 87 -12.22 12.79 -7.50
CA ASN A 87 -11.49 13.51 -6.46
C ASN A 87 -12.46 13.61 -5.29
N GLU A 88 -12.12 12.98 -4.17
CA GLU A 88 -12.94 12.97 -2.97
C GLU A 88 -12.18 13.65 -1.82
N THR A 89 -11.35 14.64 -2.16
CA THR A 89 -10.50 15.35 -1.18
C THR A 89 -11.06 16.73 -0.89
N GLN A 90 -11.05 17.14 0.38
CA GLN A 90 -11.36 18.52 0.77
C GLN A 90 -10.50 19.51 -0.02
N GLY A 91 -11.14 20.48 -0.64
CA GLY A 91 -10.51 21.46 -1.50
C GLY A 91 -10.37 21.03 -2.96
N GLY A 92 -10.66 19.78 -3.30
CA GLY A 92 -10.83 19.31 -4.67
C GLY A 92 -11.90 20.13 -5.39
N ARG A 93 -11.73 20.32 -6.69
CA ARG A 93 -12.57 21.23 -7.50
C ARG A 93 -13.29 20.47 -8.59
N ILE A 94 -14.37 21.05 -9.08
CA ILE A 94 -15.08 20.58 -10.26
C ILE A 94 -15.27 21.78 -11.16
N LEU A 95 -14.75 21.70 -12.38
CA LEU A 95 -14.92 22.71 -13.41
C LEU A 95 -16.11 22.36 -14.29
N ILE A 96 -17.08 23.27 -14.33
CA ILE A 96 -18.22 23.21 -15.24
C ILE A 96 -18.07 24.39 -16.20
N ALA A 97 -17.93 24.13 -17.50
CA ALA A 97 -17.68 25.18 -18.49
C ALA A 97 -18.60 25.06 -19.72
N SER A 98 -18.82 26.17 -20.41
CA SER A 98 -19.42 26.17 -21.73
C SER A 98 -18.38 25.81 -22.80
N ASN A 99 -18.81 25.33 -23.97
CA ASN A 99 -17.89 25.03 -25.07
C ASN A 99 -17.08 26.27 -25.51
N ALA A 100 -17.70 27.46 -25.50
CA ALA A 100 -17.01 28.69 -25.87
C ALA A 100 -15.96 29.13 -24.82
N PHE A 101 -16.07 28.68 -23.57
CA PHE A 101 -15.07 28.97 -22.54
C PHE A 101 -13.75 28.23 -22.78
N ILE A 102 -13.78 27.06 -23.43
CA ILE A 102 -12.59 26.23 -23.68
C ILE A 102 -11.52 27.04 -24.42
N ALA A 103 -11.90 27.78 -25.46
CA ALA A 103 -11.01 28.66 -26.24
C ALA A 103 -10.72 30.02 -25.58
N LYS A 104 -11.17 30.22 -24.34
CA LYS A 104 -11.00 31.44 -23.54
C LYS A 104 -10.17 31.19 -22.29
N SER A 105 -9.40 30.11 -22.27
CA SER A 105 -8.43 29.81 -21.23
C SER A 105 -7.10 29.36 -21.83
N LEU A 106 -6.03 29.46 -21.04
CA LEU A 106 -4.73 28.91 -21.35
C LEU A 106 -4.26 28.00 -20.18
N PRO A 107 -3.99 26.71 -20.44
CA PRO A 107 -4.33 26.00 -21.68
C PRO A 107 -5.85 25.92 -21.92
N ASN A 108 -6.25 25.33 -23.04
CA ASN A 108 -7.67 25.10 -23.31
C ASN A 108 -8.30 24.29 -22.18
N ALA A 109 -9.43 24.77 -21.66
CA ALA A 109 -10.02 24.19 -20.47
C ALA A 109 -10.53 22.77 -20.73
N GLN A 110 -10.05 21.80 -19.95
CA GLN A 110 -10.64 20.47 -19.85
C GLN A 110 -11.64 20.45 -18.68
N ALA A 111 -12.88 20.84 -18.96
CA ALA A 111 -13.94 20.85 -17.97
C ALA A 111 -14.39 19.44 -17.57
N ASP A 112 -14.70 19.23 -16.29
CA ASP A 112 -15.25 17.97 -15.80
C ASP A 112 -16.67 17.74 -16.32
N PHE A 113 -17.43 18.82 -16.51
CA PHE A 113 -18.76 18.80 -17.09
C PHE A 113 -19.00 19.98 -18.02
N THR A 114 -19.72 19.74 -19.12
CA THR A 114 -20.17 20.80 -20.03
C THR A 114 -21.52 21.37 -19.60
N MET A 115 -21.67 22.70 -19.63
CA MET A 115 -22.96 23.36 -19.40
C MET A 115 -24.00 22.95 -20.45
N THR A 116 -25.20 22.54 -20.00
CA THR A 116 -26.33 22.23 -20.90
C THR A 116 -27.14 23.47 -21.27
N ASN A 117 -27.21 24.45 -20.38
CA ASN A 117 -27.74 25.79 -20.63
C ASN A 117 -26.76 26.82 -20.08
N LEU A 118 -26.75 28.00 -20.69
CA LEU A 118 -25.92 29.12 -20.22
C LEU A 118 -26.70 30.00 -19.24
N ILE A 119 -25.97 30.75 -18.42
CA ILE A 119 -26.53 31.87 -17.66
C ILE A 119 -27.06 32.90 -18.67
N PRO A 120 -28.36 33.20 -18.69
CA PRO A 120 -28.92 34.16 -19.63
C PRO A 120 -28.26 35.55 -19.46
N PRO A 121 -27.95 36.28 -20.56
CA PRO A 121 -27.35 37.61 -20.47
C PRO A 121 -28.14 38.59 -19.59
N GLY A 122 -29.47 38.48 -19.57
CA GLY A 122 -30.35 39.29 -18.71
C GLY A 122 -30.18 39.04 -17.21
N TYR A 123 -29.53 37.95 -16.79
CA TYR A 123 -29.33 37.58 -15.39
C TYR A 123 -27.96 38.06 -14.87
N LEU A 124 -27.07 38.55 -15.75
CA LEU A 124 -25.71 38.97 -15.40
C LEU A 124 -25.71 40.23 -14.52
N ALA A 125 -26.62 41.18 -14.77
CA ALA A 125 -26.75 42.41 -13.97
C ALA A 125 -27.33 42.16 -12.56
N GLY A 126 -28.07 41.06 -12.39
CA GLY A 126 -28.65 40.65 -11.11
C GLY A 126 -29.30 39.28 -11.24
N GLY A 127 -28.94 38.38 -10.32
CA GLY A 127 -29.35 36.98 -10.39
C GLY A 127 -28.78 36.17 -9.24
N SER A 128 -29.08 34.87 -9.25
CA SER A 128 -28.52 33.92 -8.29
C SER A 128 -28.23 32.57 -8.94
N LEU A 129 -27.11 31.95 -8.59
CA LEU A 129 -26.76 30.58 -8.93
C LEU A 129 -26.82 29.71 -7.66
N THR A 130 -27.46 28.56 -7.76
CA THR A 130 -27.58 27.60 -6.66
C THR A 130 -27.06 26.23 -7.06
N PHE A 131 -26.38 25.57 -6.13
CA PHE A 131 -26.20 24.13 -6.12
C PHE A 131 -27.29 23.53 -5.23
N GLU A 132 -28.12 22.66 -5.80
CA GLU A 132 -29.30 22.10 -5.12
C GLU A 132 -29.43 20.60 -5.39
N ARG A 133 -30.05 19.87 -4.45
CA ARG A 133 -30.36 18.44 -4.66
C ARG A 133 -31.46 18.29 -5.71
N ASN A 134 -31.37 17.24 -6.51
CA ASN A 134 -32.44 16.86 -7.44
C ASN A 134 -33.76 16.60 -6.69
N ASN A 135 -34.90 16.74 -7.40
CA ASN A 135 -36.25 16.50 -6.87
C ASN A 135 -36.69 17.40 -5.68
N ASN A 136 -36.33 18.69 -5.71
CA ASN A 136 -36.68 19.71 -4.70
C ASN A 136 -36.04 19.50 -3.31
N GLY A 137 -34.91 18.80 -3.24
CA GLY A 137 -34.27 18.40 -1.98
C GLY A 137 -33.45 19.47 -1.25
N GLY A 138 -33.72 20.76 -1.46
CA GLY A 138 -33.06 21.89 -0.76
C GLY A 138 -31.90 22.55 -1.51
N ILE A 139 -31.66 23.83 -1.20
CA ILE A 139 -30.54 24.62 -1.72
C ILE A 139 -29.35 24.41 -0.80
N LEU A 140 -28.32 23.76 -1.34
CA LEU A 140 -27.11 23.41 -0.62
C LEU A 140 -26.17 24.61 -0.56
N TRP A 141 -25.97 25.29 -1.69
CA TRP A 141 -25.14 26.49 -1.74
C TRP A 141 -25.75 27.51 -2.68
N ARG A 142 -25.55 28.79 -2.38
CA ARG A 142 -26.04 29.89 -3.21
C ARG A 142 -25.01 31.01 -3.30
N VAL A 143 -24.86 31.53 -4.51
CA VAL A 143 -24.27 32.85 -4.75
C VAL A 143 -25.28 33.71 -5.49
N SER A 144 -25.53 34.91 -4.97
CA SER A 144 -26.40 35.93 -5.54
C SER A 144 -25.62 37.21 -5.73
N TRP A 145 -25.97 37.98 -6.76
CA TRP A 145 -25.22 39.17 -7.16
C TRP A 145 -26.12 40.29 -7.68
N GLY A 146 -25.55 41.49 -7.75
CA GLY A 146 -26.16 42.68 -8.31
C GLY A 146 -27.49 43.03 -7.65
N THR A 147 -28.52 43.24 -8.48
CA THR A 147 -29.85 43.67 -8.04
C THR A 147 -30.76 42.53 -7.56
N TYR A 148 -30.20 41.37 -7.20
CA TYR A 148 -31.00 40.22 -6.77
C TYR A 148 -31.87 40.56 -5.54
N SER A 149 -33.15 40.23 -5.64
CA SER A 149 -34.19 40.53 -4.64
C SER A 149 -35.02 39.32 -4.24
N GLY A 150 -34.72 38.15 -4.80
CA GLY A 150 -35.40 36.90 -4.45
C GLY A 150 -34.97 36.36 -3.08
N SER A 151 -35.57 35.24 -2.68
CA SER A 151 -35.22 34.56 -1.43
C SER A 151 -33.77 34.08 -1.44
N ASN A 152 -33.02 34.35 -0.36
CA ASN A 152 -31.65 33.86 -0.14
C ASN A 152 -31.57 32.63 0.77
N ALA A 153 -32.72 32.03 1.08
CA ALA A 153 -32.78 30.84 1.93
C ALA A 153 -31.99 29.66 1.32
N GLY A 154 -31.37 28.88 2.19
CA GLY A 154 -30.79 27.58 1.90
C GLY A 154 -30.51 26.78 3.17
N GLU A 155 -29.67 25.76 3.07
CA GLU A 155 -29.45 24.81 4.17
C GLU A 155 -28.44 25.27 5.21
N THR A 156 -28.75 24.98 6.48
CA THR A 156 -27.93 25.38 7.62
C THR A 156 -26.59 24.66 7.73
N THR A 157 -26.38 23.64 6.89
CA THR A 157 -25.13 22.86 6.79
C THR A 157 -24.01 23.60 6.07
N ASN A 158 -24.38 24.52 5.19
CA ASN A 158 -23.48 25.29 4.33
C ASN A 158 -23.55 26.79 4.57
N ASP A 159 -24.54 27.25 5.33
CA ASP A 159 -24.69 28.62 5.81
C ASP A 159 -25.23 28.59 7.24
N ALA A 160 -24.56 29.22 8.21
CA ALA A 160 -24.88 28.97 9.62
C ALA A 160 -26.28 29.46 10.05
N ASP A 161 -26.83 30.47 9.38
CA ASP A 161 -28.18 30.99 9.66
C ASP A 161 -29.22 30.59 8.60
N GLY A 162 -28.78 29.85 7.57
CA GLY A 162 -29.62 29.36 6.48
C GLY A 162 -29.97 30.45 5.46
N ASN A 163 -29.24 31.57 5.45
CA ASN A 163 -29.50 32.71 4.61
C ASN A 163 -28.20 33.29 4.01
N PHE A 164 -27.95 32.95 2.75
CA PHE A 164 -26.77 33.39 1.99
C PHE A 164 -26.76 34.90 1.65
N GLY A 165 -27.79 35.66 2.05
CA GLY A 165 -27.93 37.08 1.74
C GLY A 165 -27.24 37.99 2.77
N PRO A 166 -26.91 39.25 2.40
CA PRO A 166 -27.28 39.94 1.16
C PRO A 166 -26.42 39.53 -0.06
N PRO A 167 -26.90 39.82 -1.29
CA PRO A 167 -26.16 39.54 -2.51
C PRO A 167 -24.83 40.29 -2.61
N PHE A 168 -23.90 39.74 -3.38
CA PHE A 168 -22.71 40.48 -3.80
C PHE A 168 -23.10 41.73 -4.60
N GLY A 169 -22.58 42.89 -4.23
CA GLY A 169 -23.14 44.18 -4.67
C GLY A 169 -22.97 44.55 -6.15
N SER A 170 -22.16 43.81 -6.92
CA SER A 170 -21.89 44.10 -8.33
C SER A 170 -22.45 43.03 -9.27
N ALA A 171 -22.55 43.35 -10.56
CA ALA A 171 -22.92 42.40 -11.60
C ALA A 171 -21.91 41.25 -11.69
N LEU A 172 -22.36 40.09 -12.17
CA LEU A 172 -21.49 38.95 -12.44
C LEU A 172 -20.48 39.32 -13.56
N PRO A 173 -19.16 39.08 -13.38
CA PRO A 173 -18.17 39.42 -14.39
C PRO A 173 -18.45 38.75 -15.74
N SER A 174 -18.44 39.55 -16.81
CA SER A 174 -18.64 39.06 -18.19
C SER A 174 -17.81 39.78 -19.27
N ALA A 175 -17.32 40.99 -18.96
CA ALA A 175 -16.60 41.83 -19.92
C ALA A 175 -15.06 41.63 -19.88
N GLY A 176 -14.53 41.19 -18.75
CA GLY A 176 -13.08 41.02 -18.54
C GLY A 176 -12.65 39.55 -18.47
N THR A 177 -11.57 39.29 -17.74
CA THR A 177 -11.05 37.94 -17.46
C THR A 177 -11.15 37.54 -15.99
N SER A 178 -11.60 38.45 -15.11
CA SER A 178 -11.79 38.16 -13.68
C SER A 178 -13.12 37.45 -13.43
N ALA A 179 -13.22 36.73 -12.32
CA ALA A 179 -14.42 35.98 -11.92
C ALA A 179 -14.88 36.39 -10.52
N LEU A 180 -16.16 36.17 -10.22
CA LEU A 180 -16.67 36.28 -8.86
C LEU A 180 -16.19 35.06 -8.07
N LYS A 181 -15.45 35.28 -6.98
CA LYS A 181 -14.74 34.22 -6.24
C LYS A 181 -15.01 34.29 -4.74
N PHE A 182 -15.25 33.12 -4.15
CA PHE A 182 -15.38 32.92 -2.70
C PHE A 182 -14.00 33.05 -2.03
N GLY A 183 -13.91 33.87 -0.99
CA GLY A 183 -12.66 34.19 -0.29
C GLY A 183 -12.28 33.23 0.84
N GLY A 184 -13.19 32.36 1.28
CA GLY A 184 -12.96 31.45 2.41
C GLY A 184 -12.13 30.20 2.07
N THR A 185 -11.75 29.46 3.12
CA THR A 185 -11.10 28.14 2.99
C THR A 185 -12.09 27.10 2.43
N ALA A 186 -11.60 25.92 2.04
CA ALA A 186 -12.48 24.83 1.61
C ALA A 186 -13.54 24.46 2.66
N SER A 187 -13.17 24.43 3.95
CA SER A 187 -14.07 24.07 5.03
C SER A 187 -15.02 25.20 5.46
N ALA A 188 -14.83 26.43 4.97
CA ALA A 188 -15.61 27.57 5.41
C ALA A 188 -17.10 27.40 5.09
N VAL A 189 -17.95 27.80 6.03
CA VAL A 189 -19.40 27.94 5.88
C VAL A 189 -19.66 29.35 5.34
N SER A 190 -20.70 29.56 4.52
CA SER A 190 -21.09 30.91 4.11
C SER A 190 -21.62 31.70 5.33
N THR A 191 -21.30 32.99 5.37
CA THR A 191 -21.94 33.97 6.26
C THR A 191 -22.91 34.83 5.48
N ASN A 192 -22.51 35.29 4.28
CA ASN A 192 -23.37 35.89 3.27
C ASN A 192 -22.55 36.22 2.01
N ASN A 193 -23.22 36.33 0.87
CA ASN A 193 -22.55 36.54 -0.41
C ASN A 193 -21.79 37.87 -0.50
N ALA A 194 -22.28 38.94 0.13
CA ALA A 194 -21.63 40.25 0.11
C ALA A 194 -20.26 40.26 0.82
N ALA A 195 -20.12 39.51 1.91
CA ALA A 195 -18.87 39.40 2.67
C ALA A 195 -17.95 38.31 2.11
N ASP A 196 -18.54 37.21 1.63
CA ASP A 196 -17.78 36.01 1.29
C ASP A 196 -17.20 36.04 -0.13
N TYR A 197 -17.79 36.82 -1.05
CA TYR A 197 -17.36 36.89 -2.43
C TYR A 197 -16.72 38.23 -2.78
N SER A 198 -15.74 38.16 -3.68
CA SER A 198 -15.08 39.32 -4.27
C SER A 198 -14.76 39.06 -5.74
N ILE A 199 -14.33 40.11 -6.45
CA ILE A 199 -13.77 39.98 -7.80
C ILE A 199 -12.26 40.29 -7.66
N PRO A 200 -11.40 39.27 -7.58
CA PRO A 200 -9.96 39.47 -7.53
C PRO A 200 -9.46 40.21 -8.77
N ALA A 201 -8.44 41.05 -8.60
CA ALA A 201 -7.76 41.69 -9.73
C ALA A 201 -6.98 40.66 -10.55
N GLY A 202 -6.91 40.86 -11.87
CA GLY A 202 -6.22 39.97 -12.80
C GLY A 202 -7.12 38.89 -13.40
N SER A 203 -6.53 38.05 -14.25
CA SER A 203 -7.23 36.93 -14.87
C SER A 203 -7.56 35.87 -13.83
N ALA A 204 -8.79 35.36 -13.91
CA ALA A 204 -9.22 34.23 -13.13
C ALA A 204 -8.45 32.97 -13.53
N THR A 205 -8.12 32.12 -12.55
CA THR A 205 -7.67 30.74 -12.79
C THR A 205 -8.78 29.80 -12.33
N PHE A 206 -9.12 28.85 -13.19
CA PHE A 206 -10.04 27.75 -12.88
C PHE A 206 -9.25 26.45 -12.75
N THR A 207 -9.72 25.53 -11.92
CA THR A 207 -9.12 24.19 -11.76
C THR A 207 -10.18 23.11 -11.94
N ASN A 208 -9.88 22.07 -12.71
CA ASN A 208 -10.75 20.90 -12.81
C ASN A 208 -10.48 19.88 -11.68
N ASN A 209 -11.18 18.76 -11.72
CA ASN A 209 -11.10 17.70 -10.73
C ASN A 209 -9.76 16.95 -10.71
N ARG A 210 -8.99 17.02 -11.81
CA ARG A 210 -7.64 16.44 -11.93
C ARG A 210 -6.55 17.35 -11.33
N GLY A 211 -6.89 18.59 -10.97
CA GLY A 211 -5.93 19.57 -10.45
C GLY A 211 -5.30 20.47 -11.51
N CYS A 212 -5.74 20.35 -12.76
CA CYS A 212 -5.28 21.19 -13.86
C CYS A 212 -5.77 22.61 -13.75
N GLU A 213 -4.88 23.58 -13.89
CA GLU A 213 -5.18 25.01 -13.82
C GLU A 213 -5.29 25.64 -15.21
N PHE A 214 -6.32 26.47 -15.41
CA PHE A 214 -6.64 27.13 -16.66
C PHE A 214 -6.82 28.63 -16.41
N VAL A 215 -5.96 29.46 -16.98
CA VAL A 215 -6.00 30.91 -16.81
C VAL A 215 -6.91 31.53 -17.86
N VAL A 216 -7.93 32.28 -17.45
CA VAL A 216 -8.85 32.96 -18.36
C VAL A 216 -8.10 33.99 -19.20
N ASN A 217 -8.28 33.91 -20.51
CA ASN A 217 -7.66 34.78 -21.48
C ASN A 217 -8.69 35.31 -22.49
N ALA A 218 -8.79 36.63 -22.63
CA ALA A 218 -9.75 37.27 -23.52
C ALA A 218 -9.36 37.19 -25.01
N ALA A 219 -8.07 37.02 -25.32
CA ALA A 219 -7.55 36.93 -26.69
C ALA A 219 -6.89 35.55 -26.90
N PRO A 220 -7.30 34.73 -27.88
CA PRO A 220 -6.55 33.54 -28.22
C PRO A 220 -5.52 33.91 -29.28
N ALA A 221 -4.25 33.61 -29.02
CA ALA A 221 -3.41 33.03 -30.04
C ALA A 221 -2.52 32.03 -29.32
N CYS A 222 -2.96 30.78 -29.33
CA CYS A 222 -2.05 29.65 -29.22
C CYS A 222 -0.98 29.82 -30.31
N GLY A 223 0.26 29.36 -30.07
CA GLY A 223 1.34 29.34 -31.07
C GLY A 223 0.94 28.59 -32.35
N ALA A 224 1.87 28.42 -33.30
CA ALA A 224 1.57 27.70 -34.55
C ALA A 224 2.06 26.23 -34.55
N THR A 225 2.70 25.80 -33.47
CA THR A 225 3.21 24.43 -33.33
C THR A 225 2.15 23.54 -32.72
N ASP A 226 1.97 22.37 -33.30
CA ASP A 226 1.00 21.34 -32.96
C ASP A 226 1.76 20.01 -33.13
N THR A 227 2.34 19.52 -32.04
CA THR A 227 3.33 18.44 -32.06
C THR A 227 2.67 17.09 -32.36
N ASP A 228 1.52 16.82 -31.77
CA ASP A 228 0.76 15.58 -31.94
C ASP A 228 -0.30 15.66 -33.06
N ASN A 229 -0.51 16.84 -33.64
CA ASN A 229 -1.43 17.10 -34.76
C ASN A 229 -2.90 16.80 -34.41
N ASP A 230 -3.29 17.00 -33.15
CA ASP A 230 -4.68 16.83 -32.69
C ASP A 230 -5.57 18.04 -33.09
N GLY A 231 -4.97 19.10 -33.64
CA GLY A 231 -5.62 20.35 -34.02
C GLY A 231 -5.59 21.43 -32.92
N THR A 232 -4.94 21.15 -31.80
CA THR A 232 -4.68 22.05 -30.69
C THR A 232 -3.19 22.36 -30.64
N ASN A 233 -2.84 23.63 -30.79
CA ASN A 233 -1.44 24.02 -30.74
C ASN A 233 -0.88 23.86 -29.31
N ASP A 234 0.40 23.48 -29.18
CA ASP A 234 1.08 23.07 -27.94
C ASP A 234 0.85 24.03 -26.74
N ASP A 235 0.86 25.35 -26.98
CA ASP A 235 0.67 26.37 -25.94
C ASP A 235 -0.73 26.34 -25.28
N CYS A 236 -1.70 25.78 -25.99
CA CYS A 236 -3.08 25.64 -25.58
C CYS A 236 -3.48 24.19 -25.36
N ASP A 237 -2.57 23.28 -25.63
CA ASP A 237 -2.84 21.87 -25.57
C ASP A 237 -2.58 21.36 -24.16
N ALA A 238 -3.67 20.94 -23.52
CA ALA A 238 -3.61 20.39 -22.17
C ALA A 238 -3.03 18.97 -22.16
N CYS A 239 -2.78 18.35 -23.31
CA CYS A 239 -2.33 16.98 -23.41
C CYS A 239 -1.67 16.70 -24.76
N THR A 240 -0.48 17.25 -24.96
CA THR A 240 0.33 16.89 -26.12
C THR A 240 0.76 15.44 -25.99
N ASP A 241 0.24 14.57 -26.84
CA ASP A 241 0.38 13.11 -26.77
C ASP A 241 0.75 12.60 -28.16
N THR A 242 2.06 12.56 -28.43
CA THR A 242 2.59 12.34 -29.78
C THR A 242 2.26 10.94 -30.33
N ASP A 243 2.10 9.93 -29.46
CA ASP A 243 1.83 8.55 -29.88
C ASP A 243 0.39 8.08 -29.62
N GLY A 244 -0.41 8.88 -28.92
CA GLY A 244 -1.84 8.71 -28.74
C GLY A 244 -2.22 7.65 -27.70
N ASP A 245 -1.34 7.36 -26.74
CA ASP A 245 -1.57 6.36 -25.70
C ASP A 245 -2.33 6.90 -24.46
N GLY A 246 -2.57 8.21 -24.42
CA GLY A 246 -3.26 8.95 -23.37
C GLY A 246 -2.33 9.50 -22.28
N PHE A 247 -1.01 9.38 -22.43
CA PHE A 247 0.01 9.99 -21.59
C PHE A 247 0.68 11.12 -22.36
N GLY A 248 0.84 12.27 -21.70
CA GLY A 248 1.32 13.47 -22.38
C GLY A 248 2.84 13.57 -22.37
N ASP A 249 3.41 14.03 -23.47
CA ASP A 249 4.82 14.32 -23.66
C ASP A 249 5.39 15.25 -22.56
N PRO A 250 6.54 14.91 -21.94
CA PRO A 250 7.19 15.77 -20.97
C PRO A 250 7.73 17.07 -21.60
N GLY A 251 7.70 18.16 -20.82
CA GLY A 251 8.31 19.43 -21.22
C GLY A 251 7.35 20.45 -21.83
N PHE A 252 6.09 20.08 -22.05
CA PHE A 252 5.05 21.01 -22.47
C PHE A 252 4.46 21.75 -21.26
N PRO A 253 4.35 23.10 -21.30
CA PRO A 253 3.95 23.93 -20.16
C PRO A 253 2.49 23.74 -19.74
N ALA A 254 1.68 23.17 -20.63
CA ALA A 254 0.26 22.94 -20.47
C ALA A 254 -0.10 21.46 -20.18
N ASN A 255 0.88 20.54 -20.19
CA ASN A 255 0.64 19.12 -20.09
C ASN A 255 0.00 18.74 -18.74
N CYS A 256 -1.28 18.41 -18.83
CA CYS A 256 -2.21 18.08 -17.78
C CYS A 256 -2.52 16.57 -17.74
N CYS A 257 -2.00 15.84 -18.71
CA CYS A 257 -1.99 14.40 -18.74
C CYS A 257 -0.90 13.85 -17.84
N THR A 258 -1.00 12.56 -17.53
CA THR A 258 0.09 11.87 -16.86
C THR A 258 1.30 11.93 -17.79
N ALA A 259 2.46 12.32 -17.26
CA ALA A 259 3.66 12.42 -18.08
C ALA A 259 4.05 11.06 -18.66
N ASP A 260 4.32 11.03 -19.96
CA ASP A 260 4.83 9.86 -20.65
C ASP A 260 6.36 9.77 -20.58
N GLY A 261 6.87 8.66 -20.08
CA GLY A 261 8.30 8.35 -20.10
C GLY A 261 8.83 7.95 -21.49
N CYS A 262 7.96 7.64 -22.45
CA CYS A 262 8.29 7.20 -23.79
C CYS A 262 7.41 7.84 -24.88
N PRO A 263 7.54 9.17 -25.14
CA PRO A 263 6.63 9.98 -25.97
C PRO A 263 6.43 9.58 -27.44
N ASN A 264 7.01 8.48 -27.90
CA ASN A 264 6.92 8.01 -29.28
C ASN A 264 6.68 6.50 -29.35
N ASP A 265 6.31 5.86 -28.23
CA ASP A 265 6.03 4.43 -28.13
C ASP A 265 4.73 4.18 -27.37
N ALA A 266 3.62 4.14 -28.11
CA ALA A 266 2.29 3.96 -27.54
C ALA A 266 2.06 2.63 -26.77
N ASN A 267 3.03 1.72 -26.75
CA ASN A 267 2.97 0.49 -25.96
C ASN A 267 3.69 0.60 -24.62
N LYS A 268 4.39 1.70 -24.36
CA LYS A 268 5.17 1.93 -23.16
C LYS A 268 4.98 3.36 -22.67
N THR A 269 4.62 3.49 -21.40
CA THR A 269 4.55 4.79 -20.72
C THR A 269 5.80 5.10 -19.89
N ALA A 270 6.77 4.17 -19.89
CA ALA A 270 8.02 4.27 -19.15
C ALA A 270 9.12 3.49 -19.89
N PRO A 271 10.39 3.96 -19.86
CA PRO A 271 11.47 3.30 -20.58
C PRO A 271 11.70 1.85 -20.14
N GLY A 272 11.50 1.52 -18.88
CA GLY A 272 11.85 0.19 -18.37
C GLY A 272 13.36 -0.07 -18.45
N ILE A 273 13.75 -1.34 -18.50
CA ILE A 273 15.16 -1.75 -18.57
C ILE A 273 15.64 -1.72 -20.02
N CYS A 274 14.79 -2.14 -20.96
CA CYS A 274 15.11 -2.17 -22.38
C CYS A 274 14.99 -0.80 -23.08
N GLY A 275 14.52 0.24 -22.38
CA GLY A 275 14.24 1.54 -22.96
C GLY A 275 12.92 1.60 -23.73
N CYS A 276 12.62 2.77 -24.29
CA CYS A 276 11.45 2.96 -25.14
C CYS A 276 11.62 2.25 -26.49
N GLY A 277 10.53 1.78 -27.09
CA GLY A 277 10.51 1.10 -28.38
C GLY A 277 10.85 -0.38 -28.34
N VAL A 278 11.19 -0.93 -27.16
CA VAL A 278 11.56 -2.34 -26.97
C VAL A 278 10.85 -2.90 -25.75
N ALA A 279 10.02 -3.93 -25.90
CA ALA A 279 9.29 -4.54 -24.78
C ALA A 279 10.24 -5.12 -23.71
N ASP A 280 9.88 -4.98 -22.42
CA ASP A 280 10.57 -5.62 -21.29
C ASP A 280 10.05 -7.05 -21.09
N ASP A 281 10.19 -7.87 -22.13
CA ASP A 281 9.80 -9.28 -22.11
C ASP A 281 11.01 -10.18 -21.83
N ASP A 282 10.75 -11.30 -21.17
CA ASP A 282 11.68 -12.41 -20.93
C ASP A 282 11.03 -13.66 -21.57
N ALA A 283 11.50 -14.02 -22.76
CA ALA A 283 10.84 -15.00 -23.62
C ALA A 283 10.97 -16.45 -23.11
N ASP A 284 12.09 -16.78 -22.46
CA ASP A 284 12.37 -18.12 -21.96
C ASP A 284 12.21 -18.26 -20.42
N GLY A 285 12.06 -17.14 -19.72
CA GLY A 285 11.76 -17.09 -18.30
C GLY A 285 12.97 -17.37 -17.41
N ASP A 286 14.18 -17.13 -17.91
CA ASP A 286 15.43 -17.34 -17.18
C ASP A 286 15.79 -16.20 -16.21
N GLY A 287 15.05 -15.09 -16.29
CA GLY A 287 15.22 -13.90 -15.46
C GLY A 287 16.02 -12.77 -16.12
N VAL A 288 16.48 -12.94 -17.36
CA VAL A 288 17.17 -11.92 -18.17
C VAL A 288 16.24 -11.48 -19.31
N LEU A 289 15.96 -10.18 -19.39
CA LEU A 289 15.09 -9.65 -20.45
C LEU A 289 15.73 -9.84 -21.83
N ASN A 290 14.90 -10.09 -22.85
CA ASN A 290 15.31 -10.35 -24.24
C ASN A 290 16.31 -9.33 -24.81
N CYS A 291 16.23 -8.06 -24.40
CA CYS A 291 17.14 -7.02 -24.86
C CYS A 291 18.58 -7.15 -24.30
N ASN A 292 18.73 -7.87 -23.18
CA ASN A 292 19.99 -8.14 -22.49
C ASN A 292 20.36 -9.64 -22.51
N ASP A 293 19.51 -10.48 -23.10
CA ASP A 293 19.67 -11.92 -23.15
C ASP A 293 20.35 -12.34 -24.45
N THR A 294 21.57 -12.88 -24.30
CA THR A 294 22.34 -13.43 -25.42
C THR A 294 21.91 -14.86 -25.75
N CYS A 295 21.29 -15.55 -24.80
CA CYS A 295 20.94 -16.95 -24.80
C CYS A 295 19.41 -17.14 -24.77
N ALA A 296 18.70 -16.55 -25.73
CA ALA A 296 17.23 -16.45 -25.88
C ALA A 296 16.34 -17.73 -25.74
N ASN A 297 16.91 -18.90 -25.44
CA ASN A 297 16.15 -20.14 -25.19
C ASN A 297 16.82 -20.98 -24.10
N THR A 298 17.19 -20.37 -22.99
CA THR A 298 17.71 -21.05 -21.82
C THR A 298 16.66 -21.99 -21.20
N PRO A 299 17.00 -23.28 -20.99
CA PRO A 299 16.04 -24.22 -20.42
C PRO A 299 15.56 -23.79 -19.03
N ALA A 300 14.25 -23.82 -18.83
CA ALA A 300 13.63 -23.44 -17.57
C ALA A 300 14.22 -24.18 -16.36
N GLY A 301 14.53 -23.42 -15.30
CA GLY A 301 15.06 -23.94 -14.03
C GLY A 301 16.59 -24.05 -13.97
N GLN A 302 17.31 -23.72 -15.04
CA GLN A 302 18.76 -23.55 -15.03
C GLN A 302 19.14 -22.25 -14.31
N SER A 303 20.30 -22.24 -13.65
CA SER A 303 20.93 -20.99 -13.21
C SER A 303 21.68 -20.35 -14.38
N VAL A 304 21.48 -19.05 -14.60
CA VAL A 304 22.09 -18.30 -15.70
C VAL A 304 23.06 -17.24 -15.22
N ASN A 305 23.98 -16.84 -16.10
CA ASN A 305 24.85 -15.69 -15.89
C ASN A 305 24.11 -14.36 -16.20
N GLY A 306 24.80 -13.22 -16.13
CA GLY A 306 24.20 -11.91 -16.43
C GLY A 306 23.80 -11.67 -17.89
N GLU A 307 24.11 -12.61 -18.79
CA GLU A 307 23.79 -12.58 -20.21
C GLU A 307 22.68 -13.58 -20.58
N GLY A 308 22.04 -14.22 -19.58
CA GLY A 308 20.99 -15.23 -19.78
C GLY A 308 21.54 -16.62 -20.11
N CYS A 309 22.85 -16.84 -20.11
CA CYS A 309 23.40 -18.14 -20.49
C CYS A 309 23.55 -19.09 -19.30
N SER A 310 22.95 -20.28 -19.39
CA SER A 310 23.26 -21.39 -18.47
C SER A 310 24.65 -21.96 -18.73
N CYS A 311 25.23 -22.65 -17.74
CA CYS A 311 26.55 -23.28 -17.90
C CYS A 311 26.59 -24.23 -19.11
N ALA A 312 25.49 -24.96 -19.36
CA ALA A 312 25.39 -25.94 -20.44
C ALA A 312 25.31 -25.27 -21.83
N GLN A 313 24.86 -24.02 -21.91
CA GLN A 313 24.89 -23.24 -23.15
C GLN A 313 26.26 -22.61 -23.40
N LEU A 314 27.03 -22.32 -22.34
CA LEU A 314 28.37 -21.76 -22.45
C LEU A 314 29.39 -22.81 -22.91
N ASP A 315 29.41 -23.97 -22.26
CA ASP A 315 30.23 -25.11 -22.69
C ASP A 315 29.62 -26.45 -22.25
N PRO A 316 28.83 -27.11 -23.12
CA PRO A 316 28.15 -28.36 -22.77
C PRO A 316 29.08 -29.57 -22.64
N ASN A 317 30.34 -29.47 -23.07
CA ASN A 317 31.29 -30.59 -23.08
C ASN A 317 32.56 -30.31 -22.27
N ALA A 318 32.59 -29.20 -21.52
CA ALA A 318 33.66 -28.96 -20.57
C ALA A 318 33.67 -30.06 -19.50
N ASP A 319 34.82 -30.68 -19.31
CA ASP A 319 35.13 -31.69 -18.30
C ASP A 319 36.57 -31.41 -17.86
N SER A 320 36.69 -30.53 -16.88
CA SER A 320 37.94 -29.86 -16.50
C SER A 320 38.94 -30.79 -15.82
N ASP A 321 38.47 -31.86 -15.14
CA ASP A 321 39.32 -32.87 -14.51
C ASP A 321 39.34 -34.24 -15.22
N GLY A 322 38.46 -34.44 -16.20
CA GLY A 322 38.47 -35.60 -17.09
C GLY A 322 37.90 -36.86 -16.45
N ASP A 323 37.04 -36.73 -15.43
CA ASP A 323 36.42 -37.86 -14.74
C ASP A 323 35.23 -38.48 -15.49
N GLY A 324 34.80 -37.82 -16.57
CA GLY A 324 33.69 -38.23 -17.43
C GLY A 324 32.35 -37.60 -17.07
N VAL A 325 32.31 -36.72 -16.06
CA VAL A 325 31.17 -35.85 -15.74
C VAL A 325 31.51 -34.42 -16.17
N THR A 326 30.64 -33.82 -16.99
CA THR A 326 30.85 -32.44 -17.46
C THR A 326 30.78 -31.46 -16.28
N ASP A 327 31.55 -30.37 -16.32
CA ASP A 327 31.63 -29.34 -15.29
C ASP A 327 30.26 -28.89 -14.76
N CYS A 328 29.27 -28.75 -15.66
CA CYS A 328 27.90 -28.38 -15.32
C CYS A 328 27.14 -29.35 -14.41
N ASN A 329 27.50 -30.62 -14.47
CA ASN A 329 26.88 -31.71 -13.74
C ASN A 329 27.82 -32.26 -12.66
N ASP A 330 29.01 -31.68 -12.51
CA ASP A 330 30.03 -32.09 -11.56
C ASP A 330 29.92 -31.25 -10.28
N VAL A 331 29.82 -31.93 -9.13
CA VAL A 331 29.79 -31.26 -7.83
C VAL A 331 31.16 -30.67 -7.45
N CYS A 332 32.23 -31.28 -7.94
CA CYS A 332 33.61 -30.87 -7.80
C CYS A 332 34.32 -30.85 -9.16
N PRO A 333 34.07 -29.85 -10.03
CA PRO A 333 34.55 -29.81 -11.43
C PRO A 333 36.07 -29.84 -11.64
N ASN A 334 36.86 -29.92 -10.58
CA ASN A 334 38.32 -29.96 -10.63
C ASN A 334 38.91 -31.07 -9.74
N ASP A 335 38.08 -32.01 -9.26
CA ASP A 335 38.50 -33.17 -8.46
C ASP A 335 37.96 -34.46 -9.10
N PRO A 336 38.81 -35.20 -9.84
CA PRO A 336 38.36 -36.34 -10.64
C PRO A 336 37.94 -37.56 -9.82
N ASN A 337 37.97 -37.45 -8.48
CA ASN A 337 37.50 -38.50 -7.58
C ASN A 337 36.12 -38.18 -6.99
N LYS A 338 35.51 -37.02 -7.30
CA LYS A 338 34.32 -36.49 -6.59
C LYS A 338 33.24 -35.87 -7.51
N SER A 339 32.82 -36.58 -8.55
CA SER A 339 31.80 -36.09 -9.49
C SER A 339 30.40 -35.85 -8.90
N THR A 340 29.92 -36.72 -8.01
CA THR A 340 28.50 -36.72 -7.59
C THR A 340 28.25 -36.16 -6.19
N SER A 341 29.31 -35.96 -5.40
CA SER A 341 29.21 -35.41 -4.05
C SER A 341 30.56 -34.89 -3.58
N ALA A 342 30.57 -33.71 -2.97
CA ALA A 342 31.78 -33.16 -2.36
C ALA A 342 32.27 -33.95 -1.13
N GLY A 343 31.43 -34.84 -0.56
CA GLY A 343 31.75 -35.58 0.67
C GLY A 343 31.77 -34.68 1.92
N ALA A 344 32.20 -35.22 3.06
CA ALA A 344 32.29 -34.48 4.30
C ALA A 344 33.49 -33.51 4.31
N CYS A 345 34.56 -33.87 3.59
CA CYS A 345 35.77 -33.05 3.47
C CYS A 345 35.69 -31.96 2.40
N GLY A 346 34.62 -31.93 1.60
CA GLY A 346 34.52 -31.05 0.43
C GLY A 346 35.46 -31.46 -0.71
N CYS A 347 35.43 -30.70 -1.81
CA CYS A 347 36.23 -30.98 -3.00
C CYS A 347 37.75 -30.90 -2.74
N GLY A 348 38.54 -31.75 -3.39
CA GLY A 348 40.01 -31.74 -3.35
C GLY A 348 40.62 -32.43 -2.12
N ASN A 349 39.81 -32.88 -1.17
CA ASN A 349 40.26 -33.53 0.06
C ASN A 349 39.79 -34.99 0.09
N ALA A 350 40.67 -35.92 0.48
CA ALA A 350 40.30 -37.33 0.63
C ALA A 350 39.40 -37.54 1.86
N GLU A 351 38.41 -38.43 1.73
CA GLU A 351 37.57 -38.90 2.84
C GLU A 351 38.27 -40.01 3.65
N THR A 352 39.55 -39.78 3.98
CA THR A 352 40.33 -40.72 4.79
C THR A 352 39.75 -40.74 6.20
N ASP A 353 39.54 -41.93 6.74
CA ASP A 353 39.11 -42.19 8.12
C ASP A 353 40.16 -43.12 8.73
N THR A 354 41.08 -42.53 9.50
CA THR A 354 42.29 -43.19 9.95
C THR A 354 42.03 -44.21 11.06
N ASP A 355 41.04 -43.99 11.93
CA ASP A 355 40.70 -44.90 13.03
C ASP A 355 39.44 -45.75 12.80
N GLY A 356 38.65 -45.42 11.78
CA GLY A 356 37.51 -46.22 11.35
C GLY A 356 36.24 -45.97 12.18
N ASP A 357 36.11 -44.82 12.84
CA ASP A 357 34.92 -44.47 13.63
C ASP A 357 33.73 -43.98 12.80
N GLY A 358 33.95 -43.76 11.50
CA GLY A 358 32.96 -43.27 10.55
C GLY A 358 33.02 -41.77 10.30
N THR A 359 33.92 -41.04 10.95
CA THR A 359 34.18 -39.60 10.72
C THR A 359 35.50 -39.43 9.98
N PRO A 360 35.51 -38.86 8.77
CA PRO A 360 36.77 -38.66 8.06
C PRO A 360 37.64 -37.63 8.77
N ASP A 361 38.96 -37.84 8.71
CA ASP A 361 40.03 -37.09 9.40
C ASP A 361 39.90 -35.57 9.27
N CYS A 362 39.39 -35.10 8.14
CA CYS A 362 39.18 -33.68 7.85
C CYS A 362 38.12 -33.01 8.74
N THR A 363 37.19 -33.80 9.27
CA THR A 363 36.07 -33.39 10.12
C THR A 363 36.11 -34.03 11.50
N ASP A 364 37.11 -34.86 11.77
CA ASP A 364 37.30 -35.53 13.04
C ASP A 364 38.19 -34.70 13.98
N GLY A 365 37.67 -34.41 15.17
CA GLY A 365 38.43 -33.75 16.24
C GLY A 365 39.49 -34.66 16.88
N CYS A 366 39.40 -35.97 16.68
CA CYS A 366 40.33 -36.99 17.17
C CYS A 366 40.62 -38.08 16.12
N PRO A 367 41.33 -37.78 15.01
CA PRO A 367 41.52 -38.68 13.86
C PRO A 367 42.24 -40.02 14.10
N ASN A 368 42.58 -40.35 15.35
CA ASN A 368 43.26 -41.60 15.70
C ASN A 368 42.61 -42.29 16.91
N ASP A 369 41.47 -41.80 17.40
CA ASP A 369 40.71 -42.40 18.52
C ASP A 369 39.34 -42.90 18.04
N PRO A 370 39.19 -44.22 17.81
CA PRO A 370 37.98 -44.78 17.21
C PRO A 370 36.73 -44.69 18.09
N ASN A 371 36.83 -44.13 19.30
CA ASN A 371 35.73 -43.98 20.24
C ASN A 371 35.30 -42.52 20.41
N LYS A 372 35.96 -41.56 19.77
CA LYS A 372 35.71 -40.13 19.95
C LYS A 372 35.86 -39.39 18.63
N ILE A 373 34.80 -38.70 18.22
CA ILE A 373 34.84 -37.72 17.11
C ILE A 373 35.28 -36.31 17.55
N ALA A 374 35.45 -36.11 18.86
CA ALA A 374 35.80 -34.84 19.47
C ALA A 374 36.61 -35.07 20.77
N PRO A 375 37.59 -34.19 21.10
CA PRO A 375 38.49 -34.40 22.23
C PRO A 375 37.81 -34.57 23.59
N GLY A 376 36.68 -33.90 23.85
CA GLY A 376 36.09 -33.85 25.19
C GLY A 376 36.98 -33.09 26.20
N ASN A 377 36.79 -33.34 27.48
CA ASN A 377 37.49 -32.63 28.56
C ASN A 377 38.90 -33.18 28.80
N LEU A 378 39.09 -34.48 28.62
CA LEU A 378 40.36 -35.18 28.82
C LEU A 378 41.18 -35.33 27.54
N GLY A 379 40.63 -34.90 26.40
CA GLY A 379 41.26 -35.04 25.09
C GLY A 379 41.04 -36.41 24.44
N CYS A 380 41.62 -36.58 23.25
CA CYS A 380 41.55 -37.83 22.49
C CYS A 380 42.33 -38.96 23.19
N GLY A 381 41.89 -40.21 23.01
CA GLY A 381 42.54 -41.43 23.50
C GLY A 381 42.29 -41.72 24.99
N VAL A 382 41.46 -40.92 25.66
CA VAL A 382 41.12 -41.08 27.09
C VAL A 382 39.62 -41.28 27.23
N ALA A 383 39.22 -42.43 27.78
CA ALA A 383 37.82 -42.70 28.08
C ALA A 383 37.33 -41.80 29.24
N GLU A 384 36.20 -41.13 29.05
CA GLU A 384 35.56 -40.32 30.09
C GLU A 384 34.49 -41.18 30.77
N ALA A 385 34.95 -42.06 31.65
CA ALA A 385 34.06 -42.82 32.52
C ALA A 385 33.47 -41.87 33.58
N ASP A 386 32.16 -41.96 33.76
CA ASP A 386 31.37 -41.21 34.73
C ASP A 386 30.51 -42.26 35.47
N ALA A 387 30.93 -42.61 36.68
CA ALA A 387 30.40 -43.77 37.40
C ALA A 387 29.08 -43.47 38.12
N ASP A 388 28.80 -42.23 38.48
CA ASP A 388 27.58 -41.80 39.16
C ASP A 388 26.65 -40.94 38.30
N GLY A 389 27.10 -40.53 37.11
CA GLY A 389 26.28 -39.90 36.07
C GLY A 389 26.07 -38.41 36.26
N ASP A 390 27.00 -37.71 36.91
CA ASP A 390 26.87 -36.29 37.26
C ASP A 390 27.49 -35.33 36.23
N LEU A 391 28.03 -35.87 35.14
CA LEU A 391 28.70 -35.18 34.03
C LEU A 391 30.14 -34.73 34.33
N ILE A 392 30.73 -35.10 35.46
CA ILE A 392 32.15 -34.94 35.77
C ILE A 392 32.86 -36.30 35.57
N PRO A 393 33.92 -36.39 34.76
CA PRO A 393 34.63 -37.66 34.58
C PRO A 393 35.28 -38.10 35.90
N ASN A 394 35.24 -39.41 36.22
CA ASN A 394 35.78 -40.00 37.46
C ASN A 394 37.21 -39.54 37.83
N SER A 395 38.03 -39.17 36.84
CA SER A 395 39.40 -38.70 37.05
C SER A 395 39.51 -37.23 37.50
N ALA A 396 38.46 -36.46 37.32
CA ALA A 396 38.32 -35.05 37.68
C ALA A 396 37.22 -34.83 38.73
N ASP A 397 36.62 -35.91 39.22
CA ASP A 397 35.53 -35.93 40.18
C ASP A 397 36.09 -36.11 41.60
N ASN A 398 35.82 -35.15 42.49
CA ASN A 398 36.20 -35.22 43.91
C ASN A 398 35.31 -36.19 44.71
N CYS A 399 34.21 -36.68 44.13
CA CYS A 399 33.36 -37.74 44.63
C CYS A 399 32.99 -38.78 43.56
N PRO A 400 33.92 -39.63 43.07
CA PRO A 400 33.76 -40.50 41.89
C PRO A 400 32.62 -41.52 41.86
N ASN A 401 31.80 -41.62 42.91
CA ASN A 401 30.66 -42.54 42.97
C ASN A 401 29.42 -41.90 43.63
N VAL A 402 29.45 -40.60 43.90
CA VAL A 402 28.36 -39.82 44.50
C VAL A 402 28.20 -38.53 43.71
N ALA A 403 27.15 -38.47 42.90
CA ALA A 403 26.91 -37.35 42.00
C ALA A 403 26.88 -35.98 42.72
N ASN A 404 27.80 -35.10 42.37
CA ASN A 404 27.97 -33.74 42.88
C ASN A 404 28.56 -32.81 41.81
N ALA A 405 27.76 -32.48 40.79
CA ALA A 405 28.19 -31.71 39.62
C ALA A 405 28.78 -30.31 39.91
N ASP A 406 28.60 -29.77 41.12
CA ASP A 406 29.20 -28.51 41.57
C ASP A 406 30.59 -28.66 42.20
N GLN A 407 31.03 -29.90 42.46
CA GLN A 407 32.37 -30.26 42.92
C GLN A 407 32.80 -29.44 44.15
N ALA A 408 31.86 -29.23 45.07
CA ALA A 408 32.11 -28.52 46.33
C ALA A 408 33.15 -29.30 47.17
N ASP A 409 34.10 -28.54 47.70
CA ASP A 409 35.23 -28.98 48.54
C ASP A 409 35.62 -27.75 49.39
N GLU A 410 34.93 -27.56 50.52
CA GLU A 410 35.05 -26.33 51.32
C GLU A 410 36.43 -26.19 51.97
N ASP A 411 37.08 -27.31 52.30
CA ASP A 411 38.37 -27.31 52.99
C ASP A 411 39.59 -27.54 52.06
N GLY A 412 39.35 -27.93 50.81
CA GLY A 412 40.33 -28.01 49.72
C GLY A 412 41.24 -29.23 49.80
N ASP A 413 40.79 -30.32 50.43
CA ASP A 413 41.60 -31.53 50.61
C ASP A 413 41.56 -32.49 49.40
N GLY A 414 40.67 -32.23 48.44
CA GLY A 414 40.48 -32.99 47.21
C GLY A 414 39.44 -34.12 47.29
N VAL A 415 38.75 -34.29 48.41
CA VAL A 415 37.56 -35.12 48.59
C VAL A 415 36.34 -34.20 48.67
N GLY A 416 35.28 -34.47 47.92
CA GLY A 416 34.11 -33.58 47.93
C GLY A 416 33.25 -33.71 49.18
N ASP A 417 32.60 -32.61 49.56
CA ASP A 417 31.78 -32.51 50.78
C ASP A 417 30.69 -33.61 50.84
N GLU A 418 30.11 -33.97 49.68
CA GLU A 418 29.03 -34.96 49.54
C GLU A 418 29.46 -36.42 49.82
N CYS A 419 30.76 -36.73 49.69
CA CYS A 419 31.29 -38.08 49.91
C CYS A 419 32.31 -38.16 51.06
N GLU A 420 32.51 -37.05 51.79
CA GLU A 420 33.43 -36.99 52.92
C GLU A 420 32.82 -37.59 54.20
N ALA A 421 33.49 -38.58 54.77
CA ALA A 421 33.07 -39.21 56.02
C ALA A 421 33.62 -38.46 57.25
N GLY A 422 32.85 -37.51 57.76
CA GLY A 422 33.26 -36.70 58.92
C GLY A 422 32.92 -35.22 58.80
N HIS A 423 32.39 -34.78 57.65
CA HIS A 423 31.66 -33.53 57.50
C HIS A 423 30.33 -33.66 58.24
N ASP A 424 30.39 -33.63 59.57
CA ASP A 424 29.21 -33.55 60.41
C ASP A 424 28.59 -32.17 60.26
N ASP A 425 27.51 -32.12 59.47
CA ASP A 425 26.45 -31.12 59.47
C ASP A 425 25.84 -30.95 60.89
N ASP A 426 26.64 -30.53 61.86
CA ASP A 426 26.27 -30.43 63.26
C ASP A 426 26.29 -28.98 63.73
N GLY A 427 25.56 -28.16 62.97
CA GLY A 427 24.87 -26.98 63.48
C GLY A 427 23.61 -27.29 64.32
N GLY A 428 23.51 -28.48 64.90
CA GLY A 428 22.73 -28.75 66.12
C GLY A 428 21.36 -29.40 65.95
N SER A 429 21.25 -30.67 66.36
CA SER A 429 20.57 -31.06 67.60
C SER A 429 20.54 -32.58 67.76
N SER A 430 21.10 -33.02 68.88
CA SER A 430 21.28 -34.40 69.28
C SER A 430 19.97 -35.21 69.40
N CYS A 431 20.06 -36.46 68.91
CA CYS A 431 19.55 -37.71 69.46
C CYS A 431 18.23 -37.72 70.26
N GLY A 432 17.28 -38.53 69.76
CA GLY A 432 16.25 -39.14 70.58
C GLY A 432 15.80 -40.46 69.96
N GLN A 433 16.34 -41.58 70.43
CA GLN A 433 15.69 -42.88 70.24
C GLN A 433 14.28 -42.84 70.84
N THR A 434 13.25 -42.87 70.00
CA THR A 434 12.05 -43.72 70.06
C THR A 434 11.14 -43.31 68.90
N GLY A 435 10.56 -44.29 68.20
CA GLY A 435 9.98 -44.09 66.88
C GLY A 435 8.83 -43.07 66.80
N THR A 436 8.71 -42.48 65.61
CA THR A 436 7.50 -42.52 64.77
C THR A 436 7.86 -42.02 63.37
N CYS A 437 7.47 -42.79 62.35
CA CYS A 437 7.41 -42.34 60.97
C CYS A 437 6.32 -41.28 60.77
N GLY A 438 6.59 -40.34 59.85
CA GLY A 438 5.60 -39.56 59.11
C GLY A 438 6.33 -38.86 57.96
N ALA A 439 6.51 -39.49 56.80
CA ALA A 439 5.54 -39.55 55.69
C ALA A 439 5.04 -38.16 55.26
N MET A 440 5.57 -37.66 54.13
CA MET A 440 4.90 -37.11 52.94
C MET A 440 6.01 -36.46 52.08
N GLY A 441 6.23 -36.71 50.80
CA GLY A 441 5.52 -37.52 49.82
C GLY A 441 6.42 -37.70 48.60
N GLY A 442 6.30 -38.87 47.97
CA GLY A 442 6.97 -39.16 46.71
C GLY A 442 6.23 -38.57 45.51
N ALA A 443 6.98 -38.37 44.43
CA ALA A 443 6.46 -38.47 43.07
C ALA A 443 7.48 -39.29 42.26
N MET A 444 7.01 -40.40 41.71
CA MET A 444 7.78 -41.38 40.95
C MET A 444 7.21 -41.43 39.52
N LEU A 445 8.05 -41.13 38.52
CA LEU A 445 8.12 -41.66 37.12
C LEU A 445 6.85 -41.67 36.21
N PRO A 446 6.92 -42.00 34.89
CA PRO A 446 8.07 -42.33 34.01
C PRO A 446 8.11 -41.67 32.60
N LEU A 447 9.29 -41.78 32.00
CA LEU A 447 9.70 -42.08 30.60
C LEU A 447 8.71 -42.06 29.38
N LEU A 448 9.29 -41.52 28.28
CA LEU A 448 9.33 -42.00 26.87
C LEU A 448 8.52 -41.28 25.76
N LEU A 449 9.32 -40.73 24.84
CA LEU A 449 9.28 -40.81 23.36
C LEU A 449 8.82 -39.58 22.53
N LEU A 450 9.84 -39.10 21.79
CA LEU A 450 9.87 -38.63 20.40
C LEU A 450 9.40 -37.20 20.07
N GLY A 451 10.30 -36.49 19.36
CA GLY A 451 9.90 -35.80 18.12
C GLY A 451 10.23 -34.32 18.03
N ARG A 452 11.38 -34.04 17.40
CA ARG A 452 11.79 -32.84 16.65
C ARG A 452 10.71 -31.75 16.39
N GLY A 453 11.10 -30.51 16.67
CA GLY A 453 11.34 -29.54 15.58
C GLY A 453 10.22 -28.57 15.16
N MET A 454 10.51 -27.29 15.42
CA MET A 454 10.23 -26.12 14.58
C MET A 454 8.82 -25.52 14.41
N ARG A 455 8.72 -24.33 15.02
CA ARG A 455 8.08 -23.06 14.63
C ARG A 455 7.22 -22.96 13.34
N ARG A 456 6.06 -22.33 13.59
CA ARG A 456 5.33 -21.27 12.85
C ARG A 456 4.55 -21.62 11.57
N ARG A 457 3.23 -21.40 11.72
CA ARG A 457 2.27 -20.71 10.82
C ARG A 457 2.24 -21.15 9.34
N ARG A 458 1.12 -21.73 8.92
CA ARG A 458 0.06 -21.07 8.12
C ARG A 458 -1.05 -22.07 7.73
N SER A 459 -2.29 -21.57 7.78
CA SER A 459 -3.48 -21.90 6.97
C SER A 459 -3.72 -23.34 6.46
N TRP A 460 -4.93 -23.86 6.67
CA TRP A 460 -5.64 -24.61 5.62
C TRP A 460 -7.14 -24.30 5.64
N GLN A 461 -7.64 -23.88 4.49
CA GLN A 461 -9.03 -24.07 4.06
C GLN A 461 -9.28 -25.55 3.79
N ARG A 462 -10.51 -26.04 4.00
CA ARG A 462 -11.35 -26.85 3.07
C ARG A 462 -12.44 -27.58 3.89
N ARG A 463 -13.72 -27.32 3.64
CA ARG A 463 -14.63 -27.86 2.58
C ARG A 463 -15.15 -29.28 2.89
N ILE A 464 -16.40 -29.50 2.44
CA ILE A 464 -17.18 -30.75 2.27
C ILE A 464 -18.15 -31.01 3.44
N GLY A 465 -19.44 -31.28 3.23
CA GLY A 465 -20.27 -31.53 2.04
C GLY A 465 -21.74 -31.30 2.42
N ARG A 466 -22.78 -31.59 1.65
CA ARG A 466 -23.01 -32.15 0.32
C ARG A 466 -24.52 -31.96 0.11
N LEU A 467 -24.94 -31.51 -1.07
CA LEU A 467 -26.09 -31.99 -1.85
C LEU A 467 -26.10 -31.28 -3.20
#